data_AF-A0AAU9KXD4-F1
#
_entry.id   AF-A0AAU9KXD4-F1
#
_cell.length_a   1.000
_cell.length_b   1.000
_cell.length_c   1.000
_cell.angle_alpha   90.00
_cell.angle_beta   90.00
_cell.angle_gamma   90.00
#
_symmetry.space_group_name_H-M   'P 1'
#
loop_
_entity.id
_entity.type
_entity.pdbx_description
1 polymer ?
#
loop_
_entity_poly.entity_id
_entity_poly.type
_entity_poly.pdbx_seq_one_letter_code
_entity_poly.pdbx_strand_id
1 'polypeptide(L)'
;MKQHHENQQDEDYDAESARQQTENDELEEGIFRSMIDSIGWIVKVQKEAFFPVFKAHLLTFVTPLLEQKTVSMLRGQAICMIDDIIEHCDTSAQELLPLFLNHLVQGLEDQSPSVIQASAYGIGVSAEKCGAAFDPFCQNALEKMVHLINVSTNVDDDEVGAACDNAISAVAKICLAREGAVDAAKMWPMWLSWLPLRTDVLEAQEVHARLISLVSSGNAHVLGANYSNLVQILKVFASALLFDMAAEEDAAEDEEVSTISEESKPKLRELLVKLQSQLPVSVVQNAWSKLSGDEQQALSQL
;
A
#
# COMPACT_ATOMS: atom_id res chain seq x y z
N MET A 1 21.32 -13.38 3.58
CA MET A 1 22.37 -12.98 2.61
C MET A 1 23.79 -12.82 3.17
N LYS A 2 24.05 -12.19 4.33
CA LYS A 2 25.43 -12.06 4.87
C LYS A 2 26.15 -13.39 5.16
N GLN A 3 25.41 -14.40 5.64
CA GLN A 3 25.97 -15.71 5.99
C GLN A 3 26.44 -16.54 4.76
N HIS A 4 25.82 -16.35 3.59
CA HIS A 4 26.21 -17.09 2.38
C HIS A 4 27.49 -16.55 1.73
N HIS A 5 27.78 -15.24 1.86
CA HIS A 5 28.99 -14.66 1.27
C HIS A 5 30.27 -15.02 2.07
N GLU A 6 30.17 -15.21 3.38
CA GLU A 6 31.31 -15.59 4.22
C GLU A 6 31.77 -17.05 3.94
N ASN A 7 30.86 -17.93 3.51
CA ASN A 7 31.16 -19.34 3.24
C ASN A 7 31.82 -19.60 1.88
N GLN A 8 31.73 -18.70 0.91
CA GLN A 8 32.30 -18.91 -0.44
C GLN A 8 33.83 -18.80 -0.50
N GLN A 9 34.46 -18.27 0.56
CA GLN A 9 35.91 -18.15 0.68
C GLN A 9 36.55 -19.31 1.44
N ASP A 10 35.76 -20.29 1.89
CA ASP A 10 36.24 -21.48 2.59
C ASP A 10 36.80 -22.50 1.59
N GLU A 11 37.94 -23.12 1.90
CA GLU A 11 38.58 -24.12 1.02
C GLU A 11 37.72 -25.40 0.88
N ASP A 12 36.81 -25.63 1.83
CA ASP A 12 35.86 -26.75 1.87
C ASP A 12 34.46 -26.39 1.30
N TYR A 13 34.30 -25.23 0.63
CA TYR A 13 33.01 -24.80 0.07
C TYR A 13 32.54 -25.72 -1.08
N ASP A 14 31.51 -26.51 -0.81
CA ASP A 14 30.81 -27.28 -1.84
C ASP A 14 29.72 -26.42 -2.49
N ALA A 15 30.04 -25.89 -3.68
CA ALA A 15 29.12 -25.08 -4.47
C ALA A 15 27.84 -25.82 -4.90
N GLU A 16 27.89 -27.14 -5.06
CA GLU A 16 26.72 -27.94 -5.44
C GLU A 16 25.79 -28.11 -4.23
N SER A 17 26.34 -28.45 -3.06
CA SER A 17 25.56 -28.52 -1.82
C SER A 17 24.94 -27.17 -1.45
N ALA A 18 25.66 -26.06 -1.68
CA ALA A 18 25.12 -24.72 -1.42
C ALA A 18 23.96 -24.37 -2.35
N ARG A 19 24.04 -24.72 -3.64
CA ARG A 19 22.94 -24.55 -4.60
C ARG A 19 21.71 -25.37 -4.21
N GLN A 20 21.92 -26.64 -3.87
CA GLN A 20 20.83 -27.51 -3.41
C GLN A 20 20.15 -26.97 -2.15
N GLN A 21 20.91 -26.37 -1.23
CA GLN A 21 20.32 -25.70 -0.06
C GLN A 21 19.46 -24.51 -0.47
N THR A 22 19.95 -23.63 -1.35
CA THR A 22 19.16 -22.50 -1.85
C THR A 22 17.87 -22.95 -2.53
N GLU A 23 17.92 -23.98 -3.38
CA GLU A 23 16.73 -24.52 -4.05
C GLU A 23 15.72 -25.11 -3.04
N ASN A 24 16.21 -25.79 -2.00
CA ASN A 24 15.36 -26.31 -0.93
C ASN A 24 14.73 -25.19 -0.11
N ASP A 25 15.51 -24.15 0.23
CA ASP A 25 15.02 -22.99 0.98
C ASP A 25 13.89 -22.32 0.17
N GLU A 26 14.11 -22.02 -1.11
CA GLU A 26 13.11 -21.44 -2.02
C GLU A 26 11.82 -22.28 -2.11
N LEU A 27 11.96 -23.61 -2.17
CA LEU A 27 10.83 -24.52 -2.15
C LEU A 27 10.06 -24.45 -0.83
N GLU A 28 10.74 -24.45 0.30
CA GLU A 28 10.14 -24.31 1.63
C GLU A 28 9.42 -22.96 1.77
N GLU A 29 10.01 -21.87 1.27
CA GLU A 29 9.38 -20.54 1.27
C GLU A 29 8.08 -20.55 0.44
N GLY A 30 8.11 -21.19 -0.75
CA GLY A 30 6.94 -21.31 -1.62
C GLY A 30 5.81 -22.13 -1.00
N ILE A 31 6.15 -23.22 -0.31
CA ILE A 31 5.17 -24.02 0.45
C ILE A 31 4.58 -23.18 1.58
N PHE A 32 5.42 -22.47 2.33
CA PHE A 32 4.96 -21.63 3.44
C PHE A 32 3.99 -20.56 2.94
N ARG A 33 4.35 -19.83 1.88
CA ARG A 33 3.47 -18.83 1.24
C ARG A 33 2.13 -19.43 0.83
N SER A 34 2.14 -20.58 0.17
CA SER A 34 0.90 -21.28 -0.24
C SER A 34 0.02 -21.66 0.96
N MET A 35 0.62 -22.00 2.11
CA MET A 35 -0.12 -22.28 3.35
C MET A 35 -0.76 -21.00 3.92
N ILE A 36 -0.03 -19.89 3.93
CA ILE A 36 -0.53 -18.59 4.38
C ILE A 36 -1.69 -18.13 3.49
N ASP A 37 -1.52 -18.18 2.17
CA ASP A 37 -2.56 -17.81 1.20
C ASP A 37 -3.83 -18.64 1.41
N SER A 38 -3.67 -19.95 1.66
CA SER A 38 -4.80 -20.84 1.94
C SER A 38 -5.54 -20.45 3.23
N ILE A 39 -4.81 -20.04 4.27
CA ILE A 39 -5.40 -19.51 5.51
C ILE A 39 -6.11 -18.19 5.24
N GLY A 40 -5.49 -17.28 4.48
CA GLY A 40 -6.10 -16.00 4.08
C GLY A 40 -7.44 -16.18 3.36
N TRP A 41 -7.54 -17.13 2.44
CA TRP A 41 -8.81 -17.49 1.80
C TRP A 41 -9.86 -18.01 2.79
N ILE A 42 -9.46 -18.82 3.77
CA ILE A 42 -10.38 -19.29 4.82
C ILE A 42 -10.85 -18.10 5.66
N VAL A 43 -9.95 -17.22 6.06
CA VAL A 43 -10.24 -15.99 6.84
C VAL A 43 -11.22 -15.11 6.07
N LYS A 44 -10.99 -14.86 4.78
CA LYS A 44 -11.87 -14.05 3.91
C LYS A 44 -13.28 -14.63 3.76
N VAL A 45 -13.40 -15.95 3.69
CA VAL A 45 -14.70 -16.64 3.54
C VAL A 45 -15.45 -16.74 4.87
N GLN A 46 -14.76 -17.11 5.95
CA GLN A 46 -15.37 -17.37 7.26
C GLN A 46 -15.48 -16.11 8.12
N LYS A 47 -14.69 -15.08 7.83
CA LYS A 47 -14.67 -13.78 8.50
C LYS A 47 -14.51 -13.94 10.02
N GLU A 48 -15.32 -13.22 10.79
CA GLU A 48 -15.33 -13.28 12.27
C GLU A 48 -15.48 -14.71 12.83
N ALA A 49 -16.11 -15.64 12.12
CA ALA A 49 -16.27 -17.02 12.58
C ALA A 49 -14.94 -17.79 12.66
N PHE A 50 -13.90 -17.36 11.93
CA PHE A 50 -12.57 -17.97 12.01
C PHE A 50 -11.76 -17.48 13.20
N PHE A 51 -12.08 -16.31 13.75
CA PHE A 51 -11.28 -15.68 14.80
C PHE A 51 -11.03 -16.57 16.04
N PRO A 52 -12.01 -17.32 16.57
CA PRO A 52 -11.76 -18.25 17.67
C PRO A 52 -10.77 -19.37 17.32
N VAL A 53 -10.79 -19.85 16.06
CA VAL A 53 -9.86 -20.88 15.56
C VAL A 53 -8.45 -20.30 15.49
N PHE A 54 -8.31 -19.09 14.93
CA PHE A 54 -7.04 -18.38 14.89
C PHE A 54 -6.44 -18.22 16.29
N LYS A 55 -7.23 -17.69 17.25
CA LYS A 55 -6.76 -17.51 18.65
C LYS A 55 -6.34 -18.81 19.32
N ALA A 56 -7.10 -19.89 19.12
CA ALA A 56 -6.85 -21.15 19.81
C ALA A 56 -5.65 -21.92 19.25
N HIS A 57 -5.38 -21.80 17.94
CA HIS A 57 -4.46 -22.71 17.25
C HIS A 57 -3.33 -22.02 16.50
N LEU A 58 -3.55 -20.81 15.97
CA LEU A 58 -2.58 -20.14 15.11
C LEU A 58 -1.86 -19.00 15.82
N LEU A 59 -2.48 -18.33 16.80
CA LEU A 59 -1.86 -17.20 17.48
C LEU A 59 -0.51 -17.56 18.12
N THR A 60 -0.43 -18.67 18.84
CA THR A 60 0.82 -19.14 19.46
C THR A 60 1.89 -19.55 18.45
N PHE A 61 1.48 -19.91 17.24
CA PHE A 61 2.38 -20.22 16.14
C PHE A 61 2.91 -18.95 15.45
N VAL A 62 2.04 -17.97 15.23
CA VAL A 62 2.36 -16.73 14.50
C VAL A 62 3.16 -15.75 15.37
N THR A 63 2.84 -15.61 16.66
CA THR A 63 3.49 -14.59 17.51
C THR A 63 5.03 -14.67 17.54
N PRO A 64 5.66 -15.86 17.68
CA PRO A 64 7.13 -15.96 17.62
C PRO A 64 7.73 -15.57 16.25
N LEU A 65 6.97 -15.71 15.16
CA LEU A 65 7.44 -15.37 13.81
C LEU A 65 7.53 -13.85 13.59
N LEU A 66 6.78 -13.07 14.36
CA LEU A 66 6.80 -11.59 14.32
C LEU A 66 8.07 -10.98 14.94
N GLU A 67 8.88 -11.78 15.64
CA GLU A 67 10.09 -11.29 16.27
C GLU A 67 11.18 -10.90 15.25
N GLN A 68 11.95 -9.85 15.55
CA GLN A 68 13.04 -9.36 14.69
C GLN A 68 14.16 -10.38 14.45
N LYS A 69 14.31 -11.37 15.34
CA LYS A 69 15.30 -12.44 15.20
C LYS A 69 14.91 -13.47 14.13
N THR A 70 13.63 -13.51 13.75
CA THR A 70 13.12 -14.42 12.72
C THR A 70 13.61 -13.95 11.35
N VAL A 71 13.72 -14.87 10.38
CA VAL A 71 14.07 -14.50 9.00
C VAL A 71 12.96 -13.62 8.41
N SER A 72 13.34 -12.58 7.67
CA SER A 72 12.41 -11.56 7.14
C SER A 72 11.27 -12.16 6.33
N MET A 73 11.53 -13.18 5.51
CA MET A 73 10.48 -13.88 4.74
C MET A 73 9.37 -14.42 5.65
N LEU A 74 9.71 -15.20 6.67
CA LEU A 74 8.72 -15.76 7.62
C LEU A 74 8.00 -14.67 8.41
N ARG A 75 8.71 -13.59 8.78
CA ARG A 75 8.11 -12.45 9.48
C ARG A 75 7.10 -11.72 8.60
N GLY A 76 7.43 -11.44 7.34
CA GLY A 76 6.52 -10.81 6.38
C GLY A 76 5.26 -11.66 6.16
N GLN A 77 5.42 -12.96 5.98
CA GLN A 77 4.32 -13.91 5.83
C GLN A 77 3.45 -14.02 7.09
N ALA A 78 4.07 -13.97 8.28
CA ALA A 78 3.34 -13.90 9.54
C ALA A 78 2.52 -12.60 9.66
N ILE A 79 3.09 -11.46 9.23
CA ILE A 79 2.38 -10.18 9.17
C ILE A 79 1.20 -10.26 8.20
N CYS A 80 1.37 -10.80 6.99
CA CYS A 80 0.25 -10.99 6.05
C CYS A 80 -0.92 -11.77 6.65
N MET A 81 -0.65 -12.85 7.41
CA MET A 81 -1.73 -13.57 8.11
C MET A 81 -2.42 -12.70 9.16
N ILE A 82 -1.68 -11.86 9.89
CA ILE A 82 -2.26 -10.91 10.84
C ILE A 82 -3.12 -9.88 10.12
N ASP A 83 -2.68 -9.39 8.97
CA ASP A 83 -3.40 -8.42 8.17
C ASP A 83 -4.76 -8.98 7.71
N ASP A 84 -4.79 -10.23 7.22
CA ASP A 84 -6.05 -10.94 6.89
C ASP A 84 -7.02 -11.00 8.07
N ILE A 85 -6.50 -11.29 9.27
CA ILE A 85 -7.31 -11.35 10.50
C ILE A 85 -7.88 -9.96 10.83
N ILE A 86 -7.07 -8.91 10.72
CA ILE A 86 -7.52 -7.53 10.98
C ILE A 86 -8.54 -7.09 9.92
N GLU A 87 -8.32 -7.45 8.66
CA GLU A 87 -9.16 -7.02 7.55
C GLU A 87 -10.54 -7.67 7.57
N HIS A 88 -10.61 -8.95 7.94
CA HIS A 88 -11.77 -9.79 7.69
C HIS A 88 -12.45 -10.33 8.96
N CYS A 89 -11.83 -10.26 10.14
CA CYS A 89 -12.47 -10.66 11.41
C CYS A 89 -13.15 -9.50 12.15
N ASP A 90 -13.35 -8.35 11.51
CA ASP A 90 -14.13 -7.21 11.99
C ASP A 90 -13.79 -6.80 13.44
N THR A 91 -14.80 -6.60 14.30
CA THR A 91 -14.62 -6.13 15.69
C THR A 91 -13.83 -7.10 16.55
N SER A 92 -13.84 -8.39 16.24
CA SER A 92 -13.10 -9.39 17.01
C SER A 92 -11.59 -9.16 16.96
N ALA A 93 -11.06 -8.70 15.82
CA ALA A 93 -9.63 -8.43 15.67
C ALA A 93 -9.09 -7.33 16.60
N GLN A 94 -9.97 -6.42 17.07
CA GLN A 94 -9.60 -5.32 17.96
C GLN A 94 -8.97 -5.80 19.28
N GLU A 95 -9.31 -7.00 19.74
CA GLU A 95 -8.72 -7.60 20.95
C GLU A 95 -7.21 -7.78 20.83
N LEU A 96 -6.73 -8.11 19.63
CA LEU A 96 -5.31 -8.42 19.39
C LEU A 96 -4.53 -7.21 18.88
N LEU A 97 -5.21 -6.09 18.62
CA LEU A 97 -4.60 -4.91 18.03
C LEU A 97 -3.40 -4.36 18.82
N PRO A 98 -3.43 -4.25 20.18
CA PRO A 98 -2.27 -3.78 20.93
C PRO A 98 -1.05 -4.72 20.83
N LEU A 99 -1.28 -6.03 20.64
CA LEU A 99 -0.21 -7.00 20.44
C LEU A 99 0.42 -6.79 19.07
N PHE A 100 -0.40 -6.67 18.02
CA PHE A 100 0.06 -6.65 16.65
C PHE A 100 0.60 -5.30 16.19
N LEU A 101 0.00 -4.18 16.60
CA LEU A 101 0.44 -2.86 16.14
C LEU A 101 1.89 -2.55 16.50
N ASN A 102 2.37 -3.02 17.65
CA ASN A 102 3.78 -2.85 18.00
C ASN A 102 4.70 -3.56 16.99
N HIS A 103 4.32 -4.74 16.51
CA HIS A 103 5.07 -5.48 15.50
C HIS A 103 4.98 -4.81 14.12
N LEU A 104 3.80 -4.36 13.71
CA LEU A 104 3.61 -3.66 12.43
C LEU A 104 4.42 -2.34 12.39
N VAL A 105 4.32 -1.53 13.45
CA VAL A 105 5.08 -0.28 13.58
C VAL A 105 6.59 -0.53 13.57
N GLN A 106 7.05 -1.64 14.17
CA GLN A 106 8.46 -2.04 14.11
C GLN A 106 8.87 -2.54 12.71
N GLY A 107 7.97 -3.21 12.00
CA GLY A 107 8.20 -3.72 10.65
C GLY A 107 8.34 -2.61 9.59
N LEU A 108 7.84 -1.39 9.86
CA LEU A 108 8.14 -0.22 9.02
C LEU A 108 9.63 0.17 9.00
N GLU A 109 10.42 -0.32 9.95
CA GLU A 109 11.87 -0.09 10.06
C GLU A 109 12.69 -1.34 9.72
N ASP A 110 12.07 -2.35 9.10
CA ASP A 110 12.74 -3.58 8.69
C ASP A 110 13.76 -3.31 7.58
N GLN A 111 14.71 -4.24 7.40
CA GLN A 111 15.65 -4.18 6.27
C GLN A 111 15.04 -4.77 5.00
N SER A 112 13.98 -5.57 5.12
CA SER A 112 13.31 -6.22 4.00
C SER A 112 12.13 -5.38 3.51
N PRO A 113 12.12 -4.94 2.24
CA PRO A 113 11.01 -4.17 1.68
C PRO A 113 9.67 -4.91 1.77
N SER A 114 9.66 -6.24 1.57
CA SER A 114 8.43 -7.03 1.71
C SER A 114 7.83 -7.03 3.12
N VAL A 115 8.68 -6.99 4.17
CA VAL A 115 8.20 -6.82 5.56
C VAL A 115 7.65 -5.41 5.77
N ILE A 116 8.30 -4.40 5.21
CA ILE A 116 7.83 -3.01 5.28
C ILE A 116 6.47 -2.89 4.58
N GLN A 117 6.33 -3.45 3.38
CA GLN A 117 5.11 -3.44 2.58
C GLN A 117 3.95 -4.05 3.36
N ALA A 118 4.11 -5.28 3.86
CA ALA A 118 3.10 -5.96 4.66
C ALA A 118 2.76 -5.15 5.93
N SER A 119 3.76 -4.59 6.61
CA SER A 119 3.54 -3.76 7.79
C SER A 119 2.75 -2.48 7.49
N ALA A 120 3.07 -1.81 6.39
CA ALA A 120 2.37 -0.61 5.96
C ALA A 120 0.90 -0.93 5.62
N TYR A 121 0.67 -2.01 4.88
CA TYR A 121 -0.65 -2.54 4.58
C TYR A 121 -1.47 -2.81 5.86
N GLY A 122 -0.92 -3.60 6.78
CA GLY A 122 -1.54 -3.95 8.05
C GLY A 122 -1.93 -2.75 8.91
N ILE A 123 -1.09 -1.72 8.94
CA ILE A 123 -1.41 -0.47 9.65
C ILE A 123 -2.55 0.28 8.95
N GLY A 124 -2.53 0.36 7.62
CA GLY A 124 -3.62 0.97 6.84
C GLY A 124 -4.96 0.28 7.12
N VAL A 125 -5.00 -1.04 7.03
CA VAL A 125 -6.18 -1.85 7.35
C VAL A 125 -6.61 -1.68 8.81
N SER A 126 -5.67 -1.67 9.74
CA SER A 126 -5.95 -1.42 11.16
C SER A 126 -6.67 -0.09 11.38
N ALA A 127 -6.26 0.97 10.68
CA ALA A 127 -6.89 2.28 10.78
C ALA A 127 -8.36 2.26 10.29
N GLU A 128 -8.65 1.52 9.22
CA GLU A 128 -10.00 1.43 8.64
C GLU A 128 -10.94 0.51 9.43
N LYS A 129 -10.43 -0.60 9.95
CA LYS A 129 -11.26 -1.69 10.50
C LYS A 129 -11.39 -1.67 12.01
N CYS A 130 -10.40 -1.14 12.73
CA CYS A 130 -10.36 -1.24 14.19
C CYS A 130 -10.90 0.00 14.92
N GLY A 131 -11.31 1.04 14.19
CA GLY A 131 -11.94 2.22 14.77
C GLY A 131 -11.07 2.87 15.86
N ALA A 132 -11.71 3.26 16.97
CA ALA A 132 -11.04 3.97 18.07
C ALA A 132 -9.95 3.17 18.79
N ALA A 133 -9.90 1.84 18.64
CA ALA A 133 -8.82 1.04 19.19
C ALA A 133 -7.46 1.37 18.56
N PHE A 134 -7.45 1.90 17.33
CA PHE A 134 -6.24 2.32 16.62
C PHE A 134 -5.75 3.73 17.01
N ASP A 135 -6.62 4.59 17.57
CA ASP A 135 -6.30 6.01 17.88
C ASP A 135 -5.01 6.23 18.66
N PRO A 136 -4.68 5.43 19.70
CA PRO A 136 -3.44 5.62 20.46
C PRO A 136 -2.16 5.47 19.62
N PHE A 137 -2.25 4.83 18.45
CA PHE A 137 -1.11 4.48 17.60
C PHE A 137 -1.00 5.37 16.35
N CYS A 138 -2.08 6.08 15.98
CA CYS A 138 -2.18 6.93 14.78
C CYS A 138 -0.95 7.82 14.57
N GLN A 139 -0.60 8.63 15.58
CA GLN A 139 0.45 9.63 15.45
C GLN A 139 1.82 8.98 15.18
N ASN A 140 2.16 7.93 15.91
CA ASN A 140 3.45 7.25 15.76
C ASN A 140 3.54 6.51 14.41
N ALA A 141 2.48 5.82 14.02
CA ALA A 141 2.38 5.15 12.73
C ALA A 141 2.55 6.15 11.57
N LEU A 142 1.83 7.28 11.64
CA LEU A 142 1.89 8.33 10.63
C LEU A 142 3.29 8.95 10.50
N GLU A 143 3.94 9.25 11.62
CA GLU A 143 5.32 9.77 11.63
C GLU A 143 6.31 8.82 10.96
N LYS A 144 6.22 7.52 11.26
CA LYS A 144 7.09 6.50 10.64
C LYS A 144 6.80 6.30 9.16
N MET A 145 5.54 6.28 8.75
CA MET A 145 5.18 6.21 7.32
C MET A 145 5.70 7.42 6.55
N VAL A 146 5.53 8.63 7.08
CA VAL A 146 6.07 9.85 6.46
C VAL A 146 7.59 9.76 6.33
N HIS A 147 8.29 9.25 7.35
CA HIS A 147 9.74 9.05 7.27
C HIS A 147 10.10 8.04 6.16
N LEU A 148 9.45 6.87 6.16
CA LEU A 148 9.64 5.82 5.16
C LEU A 148 9.45 6.34 3.74
N ILE A 149 8.34 7.03 3.47
CA ILE A 149 8.03 7.59 2.15
C ILE A 149 9.16 8.53 1.70
N ASN A 150 9.60 9.44 2.57
CA ASN A 150 10.65 10.40 2.23
C ASN A 150 12.01 9.75 1.91
N VAL A 151 12.34 8.62 2.55
CA VAL A 151 13.60 7.91 2.27
C VAL A 151 13.50 6.98 1.07
N SER A 152 12.30 6.49 0.74
CA SER A 152 12.05 5.54 -0.35
C SER A 152 11.75 6.21 -1.71
N THR A 153 11.24 7.45 -1.74
CA THR A 153 10.72 8.10 -2.98
C THR A 153 11.73 8.17 -4.14
N ASN A 154 13.04 8.16 -3.87
CA ASN A 154 14.09 8.25 -4.90
C ASN A 154 14.92 6.97 -5.05
N VAL A 155 14.44 5.85 -4.50
CA VAL A 155 15.11 4.55 -4.61
C VAL A 155 14.56 3.84 -5.84
N ASP A 156 15.44 3.49 -6.77
CA ASP A 156 15.12 2.78 -8.02
C ASP A 156 15.15 1.27 -7.76
N ASP A 157 14.11 0.77 -7.08
CA ASP A 157 13.91 -0.63 -6.71
C ASP A 157 12.42 -0.92 -6.56
N ASP A 158 11.91 -1.93 -7.27
CA ASP A 158 10.47 -2.22 -7.31
C ASP A 158 9.91 -2.70 -5.96
N GLU A 159 10.69 -3.45 -5.17
CA GLU A 159 10.21 -3.89 -3.85
C GLU A 159 10.12 -2.71 -2.88
N VAL A 160 11.10 -1.79 -2.94
CA VAL A 160 11.07 -0.54 -2.17
C VAL A 160 9.95 0.38 -2.64
N GLY A 161 9.71 0.45 -3.95
CA GLY A 161 8.60 1.18 -4.56
C GLY A 161 7.24 0.66 -4.09
N ALA A 162 7.03 -0.65 -4.13
CA ALA A 162 5.79 -1.28 -3.65
C ALA A 162 5.56 -1.03 -2.15
N ALA A 163 6.61 -1.10 -1.34
CA ALA A 163 6.54 -0.76 0.08
C ALA A 163 6.20 0.72 0.31
N CYS A 164 6.74 1.63 -0.51
CA CYS A 164 6.43 3.06 -0.48
C CYS A 164 4.97 3.33 -0.86
N ASP A 165 4.48 2.69 -1.93
CA ASP A 165 3.09 2.79 -2.41
C ASP A 165 2.10 2.35 -1.31
N ASN A 166 2.36 1.24 -0.64
CA ASN A 166 1.57 0.77 0.50
C ASN A 166 1.59 1.76 1.67
N ALA A 167 2.73 2.37 1.96
CA ALA A 167 2.82 3.40 3.00
C ALA A 167 2.00 4.65 2.63
N ILE A 168 2.06 5.11 1.38
CA ILE A 168 1.25 6.25 0.90
C ILE A 168 -0.24 5.93 0.98
N SER A 169 -0.64 4.71 0.61
CA SER A 169 -2.02 4.24 0.75
C SER A 169 -2.46 4.24 2.22
N ALA A 170 -1.66 3.66 3.11
CA ALA A 170 -1.96 3.61 4.53
C ALA A 170 -2.10 5.01 5.17
N VAL A 171 -1.32 6.01 4.73
CA VAL A 171 -1.51 7.40 5.17
C VAL A 171 -2.91 7.93 4.81
N ALA A 172 -3.41 7.67 3.59
CA ALA A 172 -4.78 8.05 3.23
C ALA A 172 -5.83 7.31 4.05
N LYS A 173 -5.63 6.01 4.29
CA LYS A 173 -6.50 5.17 5.14
C LYS A 173 -6.60 5.76 6.56
N ILE A 174 -5.47 6.13 7.18
CA ILE A 174 -5.42 6.80 8.48
C ILE A 174 -6.13 8.16 8.43
N CYS A 175 -5.82 9.00 7.44
CA CYS A 175 -6.37 10.34 7.34
C CYS A 175 -7.89 10.34 7.19
N LEU A 176 -8.49 9.34 6.54
CA LEU A 176 -9.95 9.24 6.38
C LEU A 176 -10.64 8.61 7.58
N ALA A 177 -10.11 7.49 8.06
CA ALA A 177 -10.77 6.73 9.11
C ALA A 177 -10.60 7.35 10.49
N ARG A 178 -9.54 8.15 10.69
CA ARG A 178 -9.09 8.65 11.99
C ARG A 178 -8.87 10.16 12.00
N GLU A 179 -9.65 10.95 11.26
CA GLU A 179 -9.54 12.42 11.17
C GLU A 179 -9.47 13.13 12.55
N GLY A 180 -10.12 12.58 13.59
CA GLY A 180 -10.07 13.13 14.94
C GLY A 180 -8.78 12.85 15.72
N ALA A 181 -7.96 11.90 15.27
CA ALA A 181 -6.73 11.47 15.93
C ALA A 181 -5.46 12.02 15.25
N VAL A 182 -5.57 12.58 14.03
CA VAL A 182 -4.44 13.14 13.26
C VAL A 182 -4.79 14.51 12.67
N ASP A 183 -3.78 15.32 12.37
CA ASP A 183 -3.98 16.58 11.63
C ASP A 183 -4.15 16.30 10.12
N ALA A 184 -5.27 15.68 9.74
CA ALA A 184 -5.57 15.27 8.37
C ALA A 184 -5.53 16.46 7.40
N ALA A 185 -5.92 17.65 7.87
CA ALA A 185 -5.88 18.88 7.08
C ALA A 185 -4.47 19.24 6.59
N LYS A 186 -3.43 19.00 7.40
CA LYS A 186 -2.03 19.18 6.99
C LYS A 186 -1.50 18.02 6.17
N MET A 187 -2.05 16.82 6.34
CA MET A 187 -1.57 15.63 5.66
C MET A 187 -2.05 15.55 4.20
N TRP A 188 -3.29 15.96 3.89
CA TRP A 188 -3.83 15.87 2.53
C TRP A 188 -2.98 16.55 1.43
N PRO A 189 -2.45 17.77 1.62
CA PRO A 189 -1.55 18.38 0.64
C PRO A 189 -0.24 17.61 0.46
N MET A 190 0.30 17.05 1.54
CA MET A 190 1.52 16.25 1.50
C MET A 190 1.27 14.91 0.78
N TRP A 191 0.19 14.22 1.15
CA TRP A 191 -0.24 12.98 0.52
C TRP A 191 -0.44 13.14 -1.00
N LEU A 192 -1.11 14.21 -1.43
CA LEU A 192 -1.31 14.51 -2.84
C LEU A 192 0.01 14.72 -3.61
N SER A 193 1.08 15.17 -2.92
CA SER A 193 2.40 15.39 -3.53
C SER A 193 3.17 14.09 -3.80
N TRP A 194 2.77 12.98 -3.17
CA TRP A 194 3.39 11.66 -3.37
C TRP A 194 2.75 10.86 -4.52
N LEU A 195 1.66 11.37 -5.12
CA LEU A 195 0.93 10.70 -6.18
C LEU A 195 1.43 11.11 -7.58
N PRO A 196 1.21 10.29 -8.62
CA PRO A 196 0.52 8.99 -8.62
C PRO A 196 1.38 7.83 -8.10
N LEU A 197 0.72 6.77 -7.64
CA LEU A 197 1.37 5.48 -7.36
C LEU A 197 1.55 4.69 -8.65
N ARG A 198 2.55 3.80 -8.71
CA ARG A 198 2.94 3.14 -9.96
C ARG A 198 3.43 1.71 -9.81
N THR A 199 3.92 1.34 -8.65
CA THR A 199 4.67 0.10 -8.46
C THR A 199 3.79 -1.01 -7.92
N ASP A 200 3.00 -0.74 -6.88
CA ASP A 200 1.96 -1.67 -6.43
C ASP A 200 0.65 -1.34 -7.14
N VAL A 201 0.32 -2.09 -8.19
CA VAL A 201 -0.85 -1.82 -9.05
C VAL A 201 -2.15 -1.87 -8.25
N LEU A 202 -2.30 -2.80 -7.30
CA LEU A 202 -3.53 -2.93 -6.51
C LEU A 202 -3.72 -1.72 -5.59
N GLU A 203 -2.67 -1.31 -4.89
CA GLU A 203 -2.72 -0.11 -4.04
C GLU A 203 -2.85 1.17 -4.87
N ALA A 204 -2.23 1.23 -6.06
CA ALA A 204 -2.40 2.33 -6.98
C ALA A 204 -3.85 2.49 -7.42
N GLN A 205 -4.51 1.39 -7.81
CA GLN A 205 -5.93 1.40 -8.16
C GLN A 205 -6.80 1.90 -7.00
N GLU A 206 -6.54 1.41 -5.78
CA GLU A 206 -7.29 1.83 -4.60
C GLU A 206 -7.10 3.33 -4.31
N VAL A 207 -5.85 3.81 -4.34
CA VAL A 207 -5.47 5.19 -4.06
C VAL A 207 -6.01 6.16 -5.11
N HIS A 208 -5.92 5.81 -6.40
CA HIS A 208 -6.47 6.65 -7.46
C HIS A 208 -8.00 6.69 -7.43
N ALA A 209 -8.67 5.56 -7.15
CA ALA A 209 -10.12 5.53 -6.94
C ALA A 209 -10.53 6.40 -5.74
N ARG A 210 -9.74 6.37 -4.67
CA ARG A 210 -9.93 7.21 -3.47
C ARG A 210 -9.74 8.68 -3.78
N LEU A 211 -8.72 9.05 -4.56
CA LEU A 211 -8.54 10.44 -5.02
C LEU A 211 -9.74 10.89 -5.87
N ILE A 212 -10.23 10.08 -6.80
CA ILE A 212 -11.44 10.38 -7.59
C ILE A 212 -12.63 10.66 -6.67
N SER A 213 -12.85 9.82 -5.66
CA SER A 213 -13.94 9.98 -4.69
C SER A 213 -13.81 11.26 -3.86
N LEU A 214 -12.61 11.57 -3.37
CA LEU A 214 -12.35 12.78 -2.56
C LEU A 214 -12.56 14.07 -3.36
N VAL A 215 -12.12 14.09 -4.62
CA VAL A 215 -12.33 15.26 -5.49
C VAL A 215 -13.81 15.35 -5.89
N SER A 216 -14.45 14.23 -6.20
CA SER A 216 -15.88 14.17 -6.57
C SER A 216 -16.79 14.65 -5.45
N SER A 217 -16.46 14.33 -4.20
CA SER A 217 -17.19 14.76 -3.01
C SER A 217 -16.89 16.20 -2.57
N GLY A 218 -15.93 16.87 -3.22
CA GLY A 218 -15.59 18.26 -2.91
C GLY A 218 -14.74 18.43 -1.65
N ASN A 219 -13.89 17.46 -1.31
CA ASN A 219 -13.02 17.54 -0.14
C ASN A 219 -12.13 18.80 -0.21
N ALA A 220 -12.36 19.75 0.70
CA ALA A 220 -11.73 21.06 0.67
C ALA A 220 -10.21 21.01 0.95
N HIS A 221 -9.74 20.02 1.72
CA HIS A 221 -8.31 19.85 2.01
C HIS A 221 -7.55 19.31 0.80
N VAL A 222 -8.14 18.36 0.07
CA VAL A 222 -7.57 17.81 -1.17
C VAL A 222 -7.61 18.84 -2.29
N LEU A 223 -8.75 19.52 -2.50
CA LEU A 223 -8.90 20.56 -3.54
C LEU A 223 -8.05 21.80 -3.26
N GLY A 224 -7.79 22.09 -1.99
CA GLY A 224 -7.12 23.30 -1.54
C GLY A 224 -8.00 24.54 -1.63
N ALA A 225 -7.58 25.60 -0.94
CA ALA A 225 -8.32 26.86 -0.94
C ALA A 225 -8.42 27.43 -2.36
N ASN A 226 -9.64 27.78 -2.78
CA ASN A 226 -9.93 28.25 -4.15
C ASN A 226 -9.42 27.29 -5.24
N TYR A 227 -9.44 25.97 -4.98
CA TYR A 227 -9.00 24.93 -5.91
C TYR A 227 -7.51 25.02 -6.27
N SER A 228 -6.67 25.49 -5.33
CA SER A 228 -5.22 25.65 -5.55
C SER A 228 -4.51 24.37 -5.98
N ASN A 229 -5.05 23.20 -5.62
CA ASN A 229 -4.44 21.91 -5.91
C ASN A 229 -4.96 21.28 -7.21
N LEU A 230 -5.88 21.94 -7.94
CA LEU A 230 -6.48 21.38 -9.14
C LEU A 230 -5.44 21.03 -10.22
N VAL A 231 -4.39 21.86 -10.37
CA VAL A 231 -3.28 21.56 -11.29
C VAL A 231 -2.64 20.22 -10.93
N GLN A 232 -2.29 20.01 -9.66
CA GLN A 232 -1.63 18.79 -9.20
C GLN A 232 -2.56 17.58 -9.35
N ILE A 233 -3.84 17.71 -9.01
CA ILE A 233 -4.84 16.64 -9.17
C ILE A 233 -4.92 16.19 -10.63
N LEU A 234 -5.02 17.12 -11.58
CA LEU A 234 -5.06 16.78 -13.00
C LEU A 234 -3.75 16.14 -13.48
N LYS A 235 -2.60 16.61 -12.98
CA LYS A 235 -1.29 15.99 -13.27
C LYS A 235 -1.17 14.57 -12.74
N VAL A 236 -1.69 14.29 -11.55
CA VAL A 236 -1.71 12.94 -10.98
C VAL A 236 -2.46 11.99 -11.90
N PHE A 237 -3.69 12.35 -12.28
CA PHE A 237 -4.49 11.52 -13.19
C PHE A 237 -3.85 11.39 -14.57
N ALA A 238 -3.36 12.48 -15.15
CA ALA A 238 -2.71 12.44 -16.45
C ALA A 238 -1.44 11.56 -16.43
N SER A 239 -0.63 11.67 -15.38
CA SER A 239 0.60 10.89 -15.22
C SER A 239 0.32 9.41 -15.02
N ALA A 240 -0.73 9.05 -14.26
CA ALA A 240 -1.15 7.66 -14.10
C ALA A 240 -1.63 7.07 -15.45
N LEU A 241 -2.41 7.82 -16.23
CA LEU A 241 -2.85 7.37 -17.56
C LEU A 241 -1.70 7.22 -18.55
N LEU A 242 -0.74 8.16 -18.54
CA LEU A 242 0.46 8.05 -19.38
C LEU A 242 1.30 6.85 -18.99
N PHE A 243 1.41 6.55 -17.70
CA PHE A 243 2.08 5.36 -17.21
C PHE A 243 1.36 4.09 -17.68
N ASP A 244 0.05 4.01 -17.50
CA ASP A 244 -0.76 2.86 -17.92
C ASP A 244 -0.61 2.59 -19.43
N MET A 245 -0.67 3.64 -20.27
CA MET A 245 -0.49 3.48 -21.72
C MET A 245 0.91 2.97 -22.09
N ALA A 246 1.95 3.44 -21.38
CA ALA A 246 3.32 2.96 -21.62
C ALA A 246 3.51 1.51 -21.15
N ALA A 247 2.93 1.16 -20.00
CA ALA A 247 3.01 -0.20 -19.47
C ALA A 247 2.25 -1.20 -20.34
N GLU A 248 1.09 -0.83 -20.89
CA GLU A 248 0.31 -1.65 -21.81
C GLU A 248 1.05 -1.98 -23.12
N GLU A 249 1.97 -1.11 -23.58
CA GLU A 249 2.80 -1.37 -24.78
C GLU A 249 3.81 -2.49 -24.56
N ASP A 250 4.29 -2.67 -23.32
CA ASP A 250 5.33 -3.64 -22.94
C ASP A 250 4.77 -4.90 -22.24
N ALA A 251 3.50 -4.89 -21.82
CA ALA A 251 2.87 -5.94 -21.04
C ALA A 251 2.49 -7.21 -21.84
N ALA A 252 2.48 -8.36 -21.16
CA ALA A 252 1.87 -9.58 -21.70
C ALA A 252 0.33 -9.48 -21.69
N GLU A 253 -0.36 -10.23 -22.56
CA GLU A 253 -1.84 -10.13 -22.77
C GLU A 253 -2.69 -10.26 -21.49
N ASP A 254 -2.18 -10.89 -20.42
CA ASP A 254 -2.91 -11.16 -19.17
C ASP A 254 -2.31 -10.42 -17.94
N GLU A 255 -1.37 -9.49 -18.15
CA GLU A 255 -0.73 -8.76 -17.05
C GLU A 255 -1.53 -7.49 -16.70
N GLU A 256 -2.03 -7.41 -15.46
CA GLU A 256 -2.73 -6.23 -14.97
C GLU A 256 -1.71 -5.14 -14.61
N VAL A 257 -1.53 -4.18 -15.53
CA VAL A 257 -0.58 -3.06 -15.36
C VAL A 257 -1.27 -1.70 -15.13
N SER A 258 -2.59 -1.64 -15.26
CA SER A 258 -3.33 -0.37 -15.18
C SER A 258 -3.50 0.09 -13.73
N THR A 259 -2.86 1.21 -13.41
CA THR A 259 -2.89 1.88 -12.09
C THR A 259 -4.20 2.62 -11.83
N ILE A 260 -5.01 2.90 -12.85
CA ILE A 260 -6.40 3.32 -12.71
C ILE A 260 -7.29 2.20 -13.22
N SER A 261 -7.96 1.49 -12.30
CA SER A 261 -8.77 0.33 -12.67
C SER A 261 -9.83 0.64 -13.72
N GLU A 262 -10.20 -0.37 -14.51
CA GLU A 262 -11.27 -0.26 -15.52
C GLU A 262 -12.60 0.23 -14.93
N GLU A 263 -12.88 -0.08 -13.66
CA GLU A 263 -14.06 0.42 -12.95
C GLU A 263 -13.94 1.93 -12.60
N SER A 264 -12.72 2.42 -12.39
CA SER A 264 -12.44 3.79 -12.01
C SER A 264 -12.31 4.74 -13.20
N LYS A 265 -11.90 4.25 -14.38
CA LYS A 265 -11.79 5.07 -15.62
C LYS A 265 -13.11 5.82 -15.95
N PRO A 266 -14.31 5.19 -15.93
CA PRO A 266 -15.58 5.91 -16.12
C PRO A 266 -15.85 6.98 -15.05
N LYS A 267 -15.53 6.70 -13.78
CA LYS A 267 -15.73 7.65 -12.66
C LYS A 267 -14.81 8.86 -12.80
N LEU A 268 -13.58 8.66 -13.26
CA LEU A 268 -12.65 9.74 -13.58
C LEU A 268 -13.18 10.59 -14.75
N ARG A 269 -13.72 9.98 -15.81
CA ARG A 269 -14.34 10.71 -16.93
C ARG A 269 -15.48 11.62 -16.45
N GLU A 270 -16.38 11.07 -15.64
CA GLU A 270 -17.49 11.84 -15.04
C GLU A 270 -16.98 12.98 -14.15
N LEU A 271 -15.93 12.73 -13.36
CA LEU A 271 -15.28 13.74 -12.54
C LEU A 271 -14.72 14.90 -13.40
N LEU A 272 -14.02 14.60 -14.49
CA LEU A 272 -13.46 15.63 -15.39
C LEU A 272 -14.55 16.52 -15.99
N VAL A 273 -15.66 15.92 -16.44
CA VAL A 273 -16.85 16.65 -16.92
C VAL A 273 -17.48 17.51 -15.82
N LYS A 274 -17.57 16.97 -14.60
CA LYS A 274 -18.07 17.71 -13.43
C LYS A 274 -17.20 18.91 -13.11
N LEU A 275 -15.88 18.74 -13.09
CA LEU A 275 -14.92 19.84 -12.83
C LEU A 275 -15.05 20.94 -13.89
N GLN A 276 -15.17 20.57 -15.17
CA GLN A 276 -15.33 21.52 -16.27
C GLN A 276 -16.64 22.32 -16.19
N SER A 277 -17.73 21.68 -15.75
CA SER A 277 -19.06 22.31 -15.71
C SER A 277 -19.36 23.08 -14.43
N GLN A 278 -18.77 22.69 -13.29
CA GLN A 278 -19.12 23.25 -11.98
C GLN A 278 -18.09 24.22 -11.42
N LEU A 279 -16.84 24.18 -11.87
CA LEU A 279 -15.81 25.11 -11.39
C LEU A 279 -15.75 26.40 -12.24
N PRO A 280 -15.24 27.51 -11.68
CA PRO A 280 -15.04 28.73 -12.44
C PRO A 280 -14.15 28.48 -13.67
N VAL A 281 -14.58 28.97 -14.85
CA VAL A 281 -13.88 28.77 -16.13
C VAL A 281 -12.40 29.15 -16.04
N SER A 282 -12.08 30.25 -15.35
CA SER A 282 -10.69 30.71 -15.18
C SER A 282 -9.83 29.73 -14.37
N VAL A 283 -10.42 29.03 -13.39
CA VAL A 283 -9.72 28.02 -12.57
C VAL A 283 -9.41 26.80 -13.42
N VAL A 284 -10.40 26.29 -14.15
CA VAL A 284 -10.23 25.11 -15.03
C VAL A 284 -9.24 25.41 -16.15
N GLN A 285 -9.36 26.55 -16.83
CA GLN A 285 -8.44 26.95 -17.90
C GLN A 285 -7.01 27.14 -17.40
N ASN A 286 -6.83 27.74 -16.22
CA ASN A 286 -5.51 27.87 -15.62
C ASN A 286 -4.92 26.49 -15.36
N ALA A 287 -5.66 25.60 -14.69
CA ALA A 287 -5.18 24.26 -14.38
C ALA A 287 -4.83 23.47 -15.65
N TRP A 288 -5.71 23.47 -16.64
CA TRP A 288 -5.49 22.78 -17.92
C TRP A 288 -4.26 23.33 -18.68
N SER A 289 -4.07 24.65 -18.70
CA SER A 289 -2.93 25.28 -19.37
C SER A 289 -1.56 24.95 -18.75
N LYS A 290 -1.53 24.39 -17.54
CA LYS A 290 -0.31 23.96 -16.83
C LYS A 290 0.06 22.51 -17.10
N LEU A 291 -0.79 21.77 -17.82
CA LEU A 291 -0.53 20.42 -18.27
C LEU A 291 0.28 20.43 -19.58
N SER A 292 1.13 19.43 -19.77
CA SER A 292 1.83 19.16 -21.03
C SER A 292 0.84 18.73 -22.14
N GLY A 293 1.30 18.71 -23.39
CA GLY A 293 0.47 18.24 -24.51
C GLY A 293 0.02 16.78 -24.31
N ASP A 294 0.93 15.92 -23.89
CA ASP A 294 0.66 14.50 -23.64
C ASP A 294 -0.29 14.31 -22.44
N GLU A 295 -0.12 15.10 -21.37
CA GLU A 295 -1.03 15.08 -20.22
C GLU A 295 -2.47 15.49 -20.62
N GLN A 296 -2.60 16.54 -21.43
CA GLN A 296 -3.91 16.97 -21.95
C GLN A 296 -4.54 15.91 -22.85
N GLN A 297 -3.72 15.28 -23.69
CA GLN A 297 -4.18 14.22 -24.60
C GLN A 297 -4.65 13.00 -23.81
N ALA A 298 -3.88 12.53 -22.83
CA ALA A 298 -4.24 11.39 -21.98
C ALA A 298 -5.59 11.61 -21.27
N LEU A 299 -5.80 12.80 -20.68
CA LEU A 299 -7.07 13.14 -20.04
C LEU A 299 -8.24 13.29 -21.03
N SER A 300 -7.97 13.68 -22.28
CA SER A 300 -8.99 13.87 -23.32
C SER A 300 -9.41 12.58 -24.01
N GLN A 301 -8.54 11.56 -24.00
CA GLN A 301 -8.78 10.25 -24.58
C GLN A 301 -9.48 9.28 -23.63
N LEU A 302 -9.55 9.65 -22.35
CA LEU A 302 -10.23 8.88 -21.31
C LEU A 302 -11.70 8.70 -21.62
#